data_AF-A0A955MGW5-F1
#
_entry.id   AF-A0A955MGW5-F1
#
_cell.length_a   1.000
_cell.length_b   1.000
_cell.length_c   1.000
_cell.angle_alpha   90.00
_cell.angle_beta   90.00
_cell.angle_gamma   90.00
#
_symmetry.space_group_name_H-M   'P 1'
#
loop_
_entity.id
_entity.type
_entity.pdbx_description
1 polymer ?
#
loop_
_entity_poly.entity_id
_entity_poly.type
_entity_poly.pdbx_seq_one_letter_code
_entity_poly.pdbx_strand_id
1 'polypeptide(L)' 'IGLKVQAMINDPQRQKQEMLDIESLLTLENYSVNWKKLEEYFQLFELTDDFNMLKKRYQNA' A
#
# COMPACT_ATOMS: atom_id res chain seq x y z
N ILE A 1 -7.03 3.06 -0.03
CA ILE A 1 -5.63 2.70 -0.40
C ILE A 1 -5.30 3.06 -1.85
N GLY A 2 -6.06 2.64 -2.88
CA GLY A 2 -5.75 3.01 -4.29
C GLY A 2 -5.50 4.50 -4.55
N LEU A 3 -6.31 5.40 -3.96
CA LEU A 3 -6.09 6.85 -4.03
C LEU A 3 -4.76 7.31 -3.40
N LYS A 4 -4.30 6.61 -2.35
CA LYS A 4 -3.02 6.89 -1.69
C LYS A 4 -1.85 6.46 -2.58
N VAL A 5 -1.95 5.29 -3.20
CA VAL A 5 -0.98 4.81 -4.21
C VAL A 5 -0.88 5.80 -5.37
N GLN A 6 -2.01 6.30 -5.89
CA GLN A 6 -2.03 7.36 -6.89
C GLN A 6 -1.35 8.65 -6.41
N ALA A 7 -1.60 9.07 -5.18
CA ALA A 7 -1.00 10.27 -4.61
C ALA A 7 0.52 10.15 -4.47
N MET A 8 1.06 8.95 -4.18
CA MET A 8 2.52 8.71 -4.15
C MET A 8 3.19 8.99 -5.49
N ILE A 9 2.52 8.66 -6.60
CA ILE A 9 3.03 8.88 -7.96
C ILE A 9 2.86 10.33 -8.39
N ASN A 10 1.69 10.91 -8.10
CA ASN A 10 1.36 12.27 -8.51
C ASN A 10 2.22 13.32 -7.77
N ASP A 11 2.65 13.03 -6.55
CA ASP A 11 3.50 13.91 -5.75
C ASP A 11 4.51 13.08 -4.93
N PRO A 12 5.76 12.96 -5.39
CA PRO A 12 6.80 12.21 -4.70
C PRO A 12 7.07 12.69 -3.27
N GLN A 13 6.78 13.95 -2.93
CA GLN A 13 6.95 14.44 -1.56
C GLN A 13 5.96 13.76 -0.59
N ARG A 14 4.82 13.29 -1.11
CA ARG A 14 3.80 12.58 -0.34
C ARG A 14 4.09 11.10 -0.19
N GLN A 15 5.07 10.53 -0.92
CA GLN A 15 5.31 9.09 -0.95
C GLN A 15 5.40 8.47 0.44
N LYS A 16 6.22 9.07 1.31
CA LYS A 16 6.44 8.59 2.68
C LYS A 16 5.18 8.68 3.54
N GLN A 17 4.45 9.79 3.45
CA GLN A 17 3.23 9.98 4.24
C GLN A 17 2.12 9.02 3.80
N GLU A 18 1.92 8.86 2.50
CA GLU A 18 0.88 7.97 1.99
C GLU A 18 1.18 6.50 2.32
N MET A 19 2.45 6.08 2.30
CA MET A 19 2.83 4.74 2.76
C MET A 19 2.52 4.53 4.25
N LEU A 20 2.87 5.49 5.11
CA LEU A 20 2.53 5.42 6.55
C LEU A 20 1.03 5.34 6.79
N ASP A 21 0.23 6.06 6.00
CA ASP A 21 -1.23 6.00 6.10
C ASP A 21 -1.76 4.64 5.63
N ILE A 22 -1.18 4.05 4.57
CA ILE A 22 -1.53 2.69 4.11
C ILE A 22 -1.22 1.67 5.21
N GLU A 23 -0.03 1.73 5.80
CA GLU A 23 0.40 0.87 6.92
C GLU A 23 -0.53 1.01 8.13
N SER A 24 -0.94 2.24 8.45
CA SER A 24 -1.89 2.51 9.54
C SER A 24 -3.26 1.89 9.26
N LEU A 25 -3.77 2.01 8.03
CA LEU A 25 -5.04 1.39 7.63
C LEU A 25 -4.98 -0.14 7.70
N LEU A 26 -3.88 -0.76 7.27
CA LEU A 26 -3.70 -2.20 7.36
C LEU A 26 -3.71 -2.71 8.81
N THR A 27 -3.15 -1.92 9.72
CA THR A 27 -3.10 -2.22 11.15
C THR A 27 -4.50 -2.11 11.79
N LEU A 28 -5.27 -1.08 11.42
CA LEU A 28 -6.61 -0.85 11.97
C LEU A 28 -7.67 -1.85 11.47
N GLU A 29 -7.55 -2.31 10.22
CA GLU A 29 -8.51 -3.22 9.59
C GLU A 29 -8.31 -4.70 10.00
N ASN A 30 -7.46 -4.98 11.01
CA ASN A 30 -7.11 -6.34 11.47
C ASN A 30 -6.82 -7.29 10.30
N TYR A 31 -6.08 -6.83 9.29
CA TYR A 31 -5.71 -7.64 8.12
C TYR A 31 -6.88 -8.13 7.25
N SER A 32 -8.10 -7.61 7.42
CA SER A 32 -9.25 -7.91 6.56
C SER A 32 -9.15 -7.33 5.13
N VAL A 33 -7.98 -6.77 4.78
CA VAL A 33 -7.72 -6.18 3.48
C VAL A 33 -7.77 -7.24 2.39
N ASN A 34 -8.41 -6.90 1.27
CA ASN A 34 -8.32 -7.71 0.06
C ASN A 34 -6.95 -7.52 -0.59
N TRP A 35 -5.99 -8.39 -0.22
CA TRP A 35 -4.61 -8.38 -0.70
C TRP A 35 -4.49 -8.42 -2.22
N LYS A 36 -5.37 -9.16 -2.90
CA LYS A 36 -5.38 -9.23 -4.36
C LYS A 36 -5.72 -7.87 -4.98
N LYS A 37 -6.75 -7.20 -4.47
CA LYS A 37 -7.15 -5.87 -4.94
C LYS A 37 -6.07 -4.82 -4.63
N LEU A 38 -5.38 -4.98 -3.50
CA LEU A 38 -4.26 -4.11 -3.14
C LEU A 38 -3.08 -4.28 -4.12
N GLU A 39 -2.74 -5.52 -4.46
CA GLU A 39 -1.72 -5.85 -5.47
C GLU A 39 -2.03 -5.20 -6.82
N GLU A 40 -3.27 -5.33 -7.30
CA GLU A 40 -3.73 -4.73 -8.55
C GLU A 40 -3.52 -3.20 -8.54
N TYR A 41 -3.78 -2.51 -7.42
CA TYR A 41 -3.54 -1.07 -7.33
C TYR A 41 -2.05 -0.70 -7.41
N PHE A 42 -1.17 -1.46 -6.75
CA PHE A 42 0.27 -1.18 -6.80
C PHE A 42 0.87 -1.49 -8.18
N GLN A 43 0.41 -2.57 -8.83
CA GLN A 43 0.84 -2.94 -10.18
C GLN A 43 0.50 -1.89 -11.23
N LEU A 44 -0.66 -1.22 -11.12
CA LEU A 44 -1.06 -0.13 -12.02
C LEU A 44 -0.05 1.03 -12.07
N PHE A 45 0.79 1.16 -11.04
CA PHE A 45 1.77 2.24 -10.89
C PHE A 45 3.22 1.72 -10.83
N GLU A 46 3.46 0.48 -11.24
CA GLU A 46 4.78 -0.15 -11.23
C GLU A 46 5.41 -0.27 -9.83
N LEU A 47 4.61 -0.22 -8.75
CA LEU A 47 5.08 -0.29 -7.35
C LEU A 47 5.07 -1.72 -6.78
N THR A 48 5.35 -2.71 -7.60
CA THR A 48 5.26 -4.14 -7.21
C THR A 48 6.21 -4.49 -6.06
N ASP A 49 7.41 -3.88 -6.01
CA ASP A 49 8.38 -4.13 -4.95
C ASP A 49 7.93 -3.56 -3.60
N ASP A 50 7.36 -2.35 -3.58
CA ASP A 50 6.77 -1.76 -2.38
C ASP A 50 5.63 -2.62 -1.85
N PHE A 51 4.78 -3.14 -2.74
CA PHE A 51 3.71 -4.06 -2.37
C PHE A 51 4.26 -5.35 -1.73
N ASN A 52 5.30 -5.95 -2.32
CA ASN A 52 5.89 -7.18 -1.79
C ASN A 52 6.49 -6.95 -0.39
N MET A 53 7.16 -5.82 -0.17
CA MET A 53 7.67 -5.43 1.15
C MET A 53 6.54 -5.25 2.16
N LEU A 54 5.47 -4.56 1.78
CA LEU A 54 4.31 -4.32 2.62
C LEU A 54 3.60 -5.64 2.98
N LYS A 55 3.32 -6.49 1.99
CA LYS A 55 2.68 -7.79 2.16
C LYS A 55 3.50 -8.71 3.06
N LYS A 56 4.83 -8.75 2.89
CA LYS A 56 5.70 -9.54 3.77
C LYS A 56 5.63 -9.11 5.23
N ARG A 57 5.48 -7.80 5.49
CA ARG A 57 5.39 -7.24 6.85
C ARG A 57 4.06 -7.57 7.55
N TYR A 58 2.95 -7.56 6.81
CA TYR A 58 1.61 -7.64 7.41
C TYR A 58 0.90 -8.98 7.17
N GLN A 59 1.24 -9.76 6.15
CA GLN A 59 0.58 -11.06 5.93
C GLN A 59 1.17 -12.18 6.81
N ASN A 60 2.39 -12.01 7.30
CA ASN A 60 3.08 -12.97 8.18
C ASN A 60 3.14 -12.51 9.65
N ALA A 61 2.45 -11.43 10.00
CA ALA A 61 2.34 -10.91 11.36
C ALA A 61 1.04 -11.42 12.01
#